data_AF-A0A920WNY8-F1
#
_entry.id   AF-A0A920WNY8-F1
#
_cell.length_a   1.000
_cell.length_b   1.000
_cell.length_c   1.000
_cell.angle_alpha   90.00
_cell.angle_beta   90.00
_cell.angle_gamma   90.00
#
_symmetry.space_group_name_H-M   'P 1'
#
loop_
_entity.id
_entity.type
_entity.pdbx_description
1 polymer ?
#
loop_
_entity_poly.entity_id
_entity_poly.type
_entity_poly.pdbx_seq_one_letter_code
_entity_poly.pdbx_strand_id
1 'polypeptide(L)'
;MFPVYPTVWSDPTYRADVEALLAECAERDVGVMAIKAVAWRPWGDRAPDALSWYEPHRTDVDIERGVRFALSTPGVHAFCTPSDPDTARRAIAAATRYEPLSDGERQRTVEDAEGGGIFPLSEKAVSPWR
;
A
#
# COMPACT_ATOMS: atom_id res chain seq x y z
N MET A 1 5.95 11.15 0.52
CA MET A 1 5.44 9.76 0.57
C MET A 1 3.98 9.79 0.96
N PHE A 2 3.16 8.88 0.44
CA PHE A 2 1.74 8.77 0.78
C PHE A 2 1.23 7.34 0.52
N PRO A 3 0.09 6.95 1.10
CA PRO A 3 -0.48 5.62 0.90
C PRO A 3 -0.75 5.28 -0.57
N VAL A 4 -0.19 4.17 -1.06
CA VAL A 4 -0.55 3.62 -2.38
C VAL A 4 -0.73 2.13 -2.23
N TYR A 5 -1.99 1.73 -2.09
CA TYR A 5 -2.44 0.35 -2.01
C TYR A 5 -3.91 0.27 -2.46
N PRO A 6 -4.43 -0.91 -2.81
CA PRO A 6 -5.69 -1.00 -3.57
C PRO A 6 -6.89 -0.34 -2.87
N THR A 7 -7.07 -0.59 -1.57
CA THR A 7 -8.24 -0.10 -0.82
C THR A 7 -8.25 1.42 -0.61
N VAL A 8 -7.10 2.09 -0.50
CA VAL A 8 -7.11 3.57 -0.43
C VAL A 8 -7.32 4.18 -1.81
N TRP A 9 -6.85 3.50 -2.86
CA TRP A 9 -6.99 3.95 -4.24
C TRP A 9 -8.43 3.80 -4.78
N SER A 10 -9.27 2.98 -4.13
CA SER A 10 -10.69 2.85 -4.48
C SER A 10 -11.51 4.09 -4.08
N ASP A 11 -11.03 4.91 -3.14
CA ASP A 11 -11.59 6.22 -2.82
C ASP A 11 -11.34 7.19 -3.99
N PRO A 12 -12.39 7.65 -4.70
CA PRO A 12 -12.23 8.49 -5.88
C PRO A 12 -11.70 9.88 -5.55
N THR A 13 -11.99 10.42 -4.36
CA THR A 13 -11.48 11.74 -3.94
C THR A 13 -10.00 11.64 -3.62
N TYR A 14 -9.60 10.64 -2.82
CA TYR A 14 -8.19 10.41 -2.53
C TYR A 14 -7.37 10.18 -3.80
N ARG A 15 -7.88 9.35 -4.72
CA ARG A 15 -7.23 9.06 -5.99
C ARG A 15 -7.00 10.33 -6.81
N ALA A 16 -8.02 11.18 -6.97
CA ALA A 16 -7.91 12.41 -7.74
C ALA A 16 -6.85 13.36 -7.15
N ASP A 17 -6.82 13.53 -5.82
CA ASP A 17 -5.84 14.36 -5.14
C ASP A 17 -4.41 13.82 -5.31
N VAL A 18 -4.24 12.50 -5.23
CA VAL A 18 -2.93 11.86 -5.41
C VAL A 18 -2.47 11.93 -6.86
N GLU A 19 -3.35 11.76 -7.85
CA GLU A 19 -3.03 11.91 -9.27
C GLU A 19 -2.56 13.34 -9.58
N ALA A 20 -3.23 14.37 -9.03
CA ALA A 20 -2.79 15.76 -9.14
C ALA A 20 -1.41 15.97 -8.49
N LEU A 21 -1.17 15.41 -7.31
CA LEU A 21 0.13 15.49 -6.64
C LEU A 21 1.24 14.80 -7.44
N LEU A 22 0.96 13.63 -8.03
CA LEU A 22 1.92 12.89 -8.86
C LEU A 22 2.30 13.68 -10.11
N ALA A 23 1.34 14.35 -10.75
CA ALA A 23 1.61 15.24 -11.88
C ALA A 23 2.55 16.41 -11.48
N GLU A 24 2.27 17.07 -10.35
CA GLU A 24 3.13 18.13 -9.81
C GLU A 24 4.54 17.62 -9.45
N CYS A 25 4.65 16.42 -8.87
CA CYS A 25 5.94 15.80 -8.58
C CYS A 25 6.73 15.54 -9.87
N ALA A 26 6.08 15.09 -10.94
CA ALA A 26 6.72 14.85 -12.23
C ALA A 26 7.22 16.15 -12.86
N GLU A 27 6.43 17.23 -12.83
CA GLU A 27 6.87 18.55 -13.36
C GLU A 27 8.08 19.12 -12.60
N ARG A 28 8.22 18.77 -11.31
CA ARG A 28 9.26 19.29 -10.43
C ARG A 28 10.44 18.34 -10.21
N ASP A 29 10.52 17.24 -10.96
CA ASP A 29 11.55 16.19 -10.81
C ASP A 29 11.69 15.67 -9.36
N VAL A 30 10.55 15.36 -8.73
CA VAL A 30 10.49 14.87 -7.36
C VAL A 30 10.21 13.37 -7.34
N GLY A 31 11.16 12.59 -6.83
CA GLY A 31 10.98 11.16 -6.58
C GLY A 31 9.92 10.90 -5.49
N VAL A 32 8.97 10.01 -5.80
CA VAL A 32 7.85 9.67 -4.91
C VAL A 32 8.00 8.25 -4.37
N MET A 33 7.89 8.12 -3.04
CA MET A 33 7.80 6.82 -2.37
C MET A 33 6.38 6.54 -1.89
N ALA A 34 5.85 5.36 -2.19
CA ALA A 34 4.62 4.85 -1.62
C ALA A 34 4.85 4.33 -0.19
N ILE A 35 3.86 4.55 0.68
CA ILE A 35 3.77 3.80 1.94
C ILE A 35 2.61 2.81 1.87
N LYS A 36 2.67 1.78 2.73
CA LYS A 36 1.56 0.85 3.00
C LYS A 36 1.21 -0.09 1.83
N ALA A 37 2.16 -0.37 0.94
CA ALA A 37 1.98 -1.28 -0.20
C ALA A 37 1.44 -2.67 0.20
N VAL A 38 1.71 -3.15 1.42
CA VAL A 38 1.26 -4.46 1.93
C VAL A 38 0.11 -4.36 2.94
N ALA A 39 -0.57 -3.22 3.03
CA ALA A 39 -1.70 -3.06 3.93
C ALA A 39 -2.91 -3.86 3.50
N TRP A 40 -3.52 -4.58 4.44
CA TRP A 40 -4.76 -5.32 4.22
C TRP A 40 -5.94 -4.62 4.89
N ARG A 41 -5.92 -4.46 6.22
CA ARG A 41 -7.06 -3.95 6.99
C ARG A 41 -6.66 -3.45 8.38
N PRO A 42 -7.51 -2.68 9.09
CA PRO A 42 -7.26 -2.35 10.49
C PRO A 42 -7.27 -3.59 11.38
N TRP A 43 -6.52 -3.55 12.49
CA TRP A 43 -6.60 -4.58 13.53
C TRP A 43 -7.98 -4.64 14.19
N GLY A 44 -8.60 -3.48 14.42
CA GLY A 44 -9.82 -3.37 15.22
C GLY A 44 -9.55 -3.80 16.67
N ASP A 45 -10.42 -4.62 17.24
CA ASP A 45 -10.27 -5.12 18.62
C ASP A 45 -9.30 -6.30 18.76
N ARG A 46 -8.70 -6.75 17.66
CA ARG A 46 -7.79 -7.91 17.65
C ARG A 46 -6.41 -7.51 18.17
N ALA A 47 -5.79 -8.40 18.94
CA ALA A 47 -4.40 -8.26 19.35
C ALA A 47 -3.48 -8.33 18.11
N PRO A 48 -2.63 -7.31 17.86
CA PRO A 48 -1.66 -7.36 16.78
C PRO A 48 -0.65 -8.50 16.98
N ASP A 49 -0.39 -9.26 15.92
CA ASP A 49 0.66 -10.28 15.85
C ASP A 49 1.82 -9.88 14.92
N ALA A 50 1.80 -8.64 14.41
CA ALA A 50 2.85 -8.03 13.60
C ALA A 50 3.14 -6.61 14.10
N LEU A 51 4.34 -6.09 13.80
CA LEU A 51 4.79 -4.78 14.31
C LEU A 51 4.23 -3.56 13.55
N SER A 52 3.35 -3.77 12.56
CA SER A 52 2.62 -2.69 11.90
C SER A 52 1.35 -2.31 12.67
N TRP A 53 1.01 -1.02 12.67
CA TRP A 53 -0.22 -0.52 13.31
C TRP A 53 -1.52 -0.91 12.57
N TYR A 54 -1.39 -1.53 11.40
CA TYR A 54 -2.43 -2.15 10.59
C TYR A 54 -2.08 -3.62 10.38
N GLU A 55 -3.06 -4.45 10.03
CA GLU A 55 -2.81 -5.83 9.65
C GLU A 55 -2.23 -5.88 8.23
N PRO A 56 -1.02 -6.42 8.04
CA PRO A 56 -0.44 -6.60 6.71
C PRO A 56 -1.05 -7.83 6.02
N HIS A 57 -0.94 -7.88 4.70
CA HIS A 57 -1.25 -9.09 3.94
C HIS A 57 -0.41 -10.27 4.44
N ARG A 58 -1.03 -11.46 4.47
CA ARG A 58 -0.46 -12.65 5.10
C ARG A 58 0.19 -13.61 4.12
N THR A 59 -0.23 -13.60 2.86
CA THR A 59 0.28 -14.52 1.83
C THR A 59 1.28 -13.82 0.91
N ASP A 60 2.22 -14.57 0.32
CA ASP A 60 3.20 -14.00 -0.60
C ASP A 60 2.51 -13.44 -1.85
N VAL A 61 1.43 -14.09 -2.29
CA VAL A 61 0.61 -13.66 -3.43
C VAL A 61 -0.01 -12.29 -3.16
N ASP A 62 -0.59 -12.08 -1.98
CA ASP A 62 -1.24 -10.81 -1.66
C ASP A 62 -0.22 -9.69 -1.40
N ILE A 63 0.92 -10.01 -0.77
CA ILE A 63 2.03 -9.07 -0.61
C ILE A 63 2.56 -8.65 -1.98
N GLU A 64 2.76 -9.60 -2.89
CA GLU A 64 3.22 -9.32 -4.25
C GLU A 64 2.22 -8.48 -5.03
N ARG A 65 0.92 -8.78 -4.94
CA ARG A 65 -0.14 -7.97 -5.53
C ARG A 65 -0.06 -6.52 -5.05
N GLY A 66 0.09 -6.30 -3.75
CA GLY A 66 0.21 -4.95 -3.17
C GLY A 66 1.48 -4.20 -3.60
N VAL A 67 2.64 -4.88 -3.61
CA VAL A 67 3.91 -4.30 -4.08
C VAL A 67 3.82 -3.93 -5.56
N ARG A 68 3.31 -4.83 -6.40
CA ARG A 68 3.12 -4.58 -7.83
C ARG A 68 2.14 -3.43 -8.08
N PHE A 69 1.05 -3.35 -7.32
CA PHE A 69 0.11 -2.24 -7.40
C PHE A 69 0.78 -0.89 -7.11
N ALA A 70 1.54 -0.81 -6.02
CA ALA A 70 2.24 0.42 -5.63
C ALA A 70 3.25 0.84 -6.70
N LEU A 71 4.11 -0.07 -7.15
CA LEU A 71 5.16 0.23 -8.14
C LEU A 71 4.64 0.42 -9.58
N SER A 72 3.45 -0.11 -9.90
CA SER A 72 2.80 0.14 -11.20
C SER A 72 1.94 1.41 -11.20
N THR A 73 1.91 2.17 -10.11
CA THR A 73 1.23 3.47 -10.06
C THR A 73 2.09 4.52 -10.76
N PRO A 74 1.62 5.17 -11.84
CA PRO A 74 2.41 6.16 -12.56
C PRO A 74 2.94 7.25 -11.62
N GLY A 75 4.24 7.54 -11.71
CA GLY A 75 4.92 8.52 -10.86
C GLY A 75 5.37 8.02 -9.48
N VAL A 76 5.08 6.77 -9.09
CA VAL A 76 5.66 6.13 -7.90
C VAL A 76 6.98 5.46 -8.28
N HIS A 77 8.04 5.73 -7.50
CA HIS A 77 9.42 5.31 -7.82
C HIS A 77 9.95 4.23 -6.88
N ALA A 78 9.45 4.18 -5.64
CA ALA A 78 9.81 3.18 -4.65
C ALA A 78 8.68 3.02 -3.63
N PHE A 79 8.79 2.02 -2.75
CA PHE A 79 7.92 1.90 -1.59
C PHE A 79 8.74 1.78 -0.31
N CYS A 80 8.20 2.28 0.80
CA CYS A 80 8.78 2.05 2.12
C CYS A 80 8.38 0.66 2.62
N THR A 81 9.34 -0.10 3.16
CA THR A 81 9.06 -1.41 3.76
C THR A 81 8.12 -1.29 4.97
N PRO A 82 7.28 -2.31 5.24
CA PRO A 82 6.49 -2.37 6.46
C PRO A 82 7.37 -2.43 7.71
N SER A 83 6.82 -2.04 8.86
CA SER A 83 7.54 -2.03 10.15
C SER A 83 7.83 -3.44 10.69
N ASP A 84 7.05 -4.44 10.26
CA ASP A 84 7.23 -5.84 10.63
C ASP A 84 8.36 -6.49 9.81
N PRO A 85 9.46 -6.99 10.42
CA PRO A 85 10.61 -7.50 9.70
C PRO A 85 10.34 -8.71 8.81
N ASP A 86 9.46 -9.62 9.22
CA ASP A 86 9.11 -10.79 8.40
C ASP A 86 8.36 -10.35 7.14
N THR A 87 7.33 -9.52 7.34
CA THR A 87 6.58 -8.90 6.25
C THR A 87 7.50 -8.07 5.35
N ALA A 88 8.49 -7.36 5.91
CA ALA A 88 9.44 -6.55 5.16
C ALA A 88 10.32 -7.41 4.24
N ARG A 89 10.86 -8.54 4.73
CA ARG A 89 11.63 -9.48 3.89
C ARG A 89 10.79 -10.00 2.72
N ARG A 90 9.54 -10.34 2.98
CA ARG A 90 8.61 -10.85 1.96
C ARG A 90 8.25 -9.79 0.92
N ALA A 91 8.05 -8.53 1.35
CA ALA A 91 7.82 -7.41 0.45
C ALA A 91 9.05 -7.11 -0.42
N ILE A 92 10.26 -7.18 0.14
CA ILE A 92 11.52 -7.06 -0.63
C ILE A 92 11.63 -8.21 -1.64
N ALA A 93 11.37 -9.44 -1.24
CA ALA A 93 11.40 -10.59 -2.13
C ALA A 93 10.39 -10.46 -3.30
N ALA A 94 9.18 -9.97 -3.02
CA ALA A 94 8.20 -9.65 -4.06
C ALA A 94 8.72 -8.58 -5.03
N ALA A 95 9.36 -7.52 -4.52
CA ALA A 95 9.92 -6.46 -5.34
C ALA A 95 11.04 -6.94 -6.29
N THR A 96 11.81 -7.97 -5.90
CA THR A 96 12.83 -8.56 -6.80
C THR A 96 12.26 -9.30 -8.00
N ARG A 97 10.96 -9.62 -7.97
CA ARG A 97 10.21 -10.28 -9.05
C ARG A 97 9.17 -9.34 -9.69
N TYR A 98 9.37 -8.03 -9.51
CA TYR A 98 8.41 -7.05 -9.99
C TYR A 98 8.25 -7.10 -11.51
N GLU A 99 7.00 -7.23 -11.93
CA GLU A 99 6.54 -6.96 -13.29
C GLU A 99 5.39 -5.95 -13.20
N PRO A 100 5.35 -4.92 -14.06
CA PRO A 100 4.28 -3.94 -14.04
C PRO A 100 2.92 -4.61 -14.24
N LEU A 101 1.91 -4.11 -13.53
CA LEU A 101 0.52 -4.42 -13.83
C LEU A 101 0.10 -3.60 -15.05
N SER A 102 -0.62 -4.24 -15.97
CA SER A 102 -1.40 -3.52 -16.97
C SER A 102 -2.50 -2.68 -16.30
N ASP A 103 -3.00 -1.66 -16.99
CA ASP A 103 -4.09 -0.82 -16.49
C ASP A 103 -5.32 -1.65 -16.08
N GLY A 104 -5.65 -2.69 -16.85
CA GLY A 104 -6.75 -3.60 -16.55
C GLY A 104 -6.51 -4.50 -15.33
N GLU A 105 -5.27 -4.94 -15.08
CA GLU A 105 -4.93 -5.67 -13.84
C GLU A 105 -4.93 -4.75 -12.63
N ARG A 106 -4.43 -3.52 -12.79
CA ARG A 106 -4.42 -2.51 -11.73
C ARG A 106 -5.83 -2.10 -11.35
N GLN A 107 -6.70 -1.88 -12.33
CA GLN A 107 -8.12 -1.58 -12.10
C GLN A 107 -8.84 -2.73 -11.39
N ARG A 108 -8.67 -3.98 -11.86
CA ARG A 108 -9.22 -5.16 -11.17
C ARG A 108 -8.74 -5.28 -9.73
N THR A 109 -7.49 -4.94 -9.46
CA THR A 109 -6.95 -4.96 -8.10
C THR A 109 -7.67 -3.96 -7.17
N VAL A 110 -8.09 -2.79 -7.70
CA VAL A 110 -8.90 -1.81 -6.95
C VAL A 110 -10.32 -2.31 -6.73
N GLU A 111 -10.92 -2.96 -7.73
CA GLU A 111 -12.28 -3.53 -7.66
C GLU A 111 -12.35 -4.71 -6.68
N ASP A 112 -11.33 -5.57 -6.68
CA ASP A 112 -11.16 -6.70 -5.76
C ASP A 112 -10.75 -6.27 -4.35
N ALA A 113 -10.52 -4.97 -4.09
CA ALA A 113 -10.00 -4.50 -2.82
C ALA A 113 -11.06 -4.66 -1.71
N GLU A 114 -10.98 -5.79 -1.00
CA GLU A 114 -11.85 -6.08 0.14
C GLU A 114 -11.29 -5.54 1.46
N GLY A 115 -12.19 -5.19 2.37
CA GLY A 115 -11.85 -4.69 3.71
C GLY A 115 -11.93 -3.17 3.84
N GLY A 116 -12.17 -2.69 5.07
CA GLY A 116 -12.16 -1.25 5.35
C GLY A 116 -10.74 -0.68 5.25
N GLY A 117 -10.59 0.51 4.67
CA GLY A 117 -9.29 1.21 4.61
C GLY A 117 -8.67 1.39 6.00
N ILE A 118 -7.35 1.51 6.08
CA ILE A 118 -6.63 1.60 7.37
C ILE A 118 -6.60 3.04 7.95
N PHE A 119 -7.20 4.02 7.26
CA PHE A 119 -7.27 5.42 7.67
C PHE A 119 -8.71 5.82 8.09
N PRO A 120 -8.89 6.83 8.96
CA PRO A 120 -7.85 7.66 9.58
C PRO A 120 -7.09 6.94 10.73
N LEU A 121 -5.82 7.32 10.94
CA LEU A 121 -4.99 6.70 12.01
C LEU A 121 -5.60 6.87 13.39
N SER A 122 -6.21 8.03 13.68
CA SER A 122 -6.80 8.36 14.99
C SER A 122 -7.88 7.36 15.43
N GLU A 123 -8.52 6.69 14.49
CA GLU A 123 -9.60 5.73 14.75
C GLU A 123 -9.16 4.29 14.58
N LYS A 124 -8.23 4.03 13.67
CA LYS A 124 -7.94 2.67 13.18
C LYS A 124 -6.58 2.11 13.59
N ALA A 125 -5.65 2.96 14.01
CA ALA A 125 -4.32 2.51 14.37
C ALA A 125 -4.32 1.80 15.72
N VAL A 126 -3.74 0.60 15.77
CA VAL A 126 -3.52 -0.15 17.00
C VAL A 126 -2.01 -0.27 17.22
N SER A 127 -1.49 0.26 18.34
CA SER A 127 -0.08 0.09 18.67
C SER A 127 0.21 -1.39 18.96
N PRO A 128 1.19 -2.01 18.27
CA PRO A 128 1.66 -3.35 18.59
C PRO A 128 2.62 -3.36 19.79
N TRP A 129 3.08 -2.18 20.22
CA TRP A 129 3.91 -1.98 21.39
C TRP A 129 2.99 -1.63 22.55
N ARG A 130 2.64 -2.63 23.36
CA ARG A 130 1.99 -2.47 24.67
C ARG A 130 2.85 -3.13 25.73
#